data_AF-A0A0F9HWF3-F1
#
_entry.id   AF-A0A0F9HWF3-F1
#
_cell.length_a   1.000
_cell.length_b   1.000
_cell.length_c   1.000
_cell.angle_alpha   90.00
_cell.angle_beta   90.00
_cell.angle_gamma   90.00
#
_symmetry.space_group_name_H-M   'P 1'
#
loop_
_entity.id
_entity.type
_entity.pdbx_description
1 polymer ?
#
loop_
_entity_poly.entity_id
_entity_poly.type
_entity_poly.pdbx_seq_one_letter_code
_entity_poly.pdbx_strand_id
1 'polypeptide(L)'
;MANKEVTLAPCPFCGGKARTRTTRKMNTDKDTRYYVECIECYSSSNPWYDLGAKDTKAEAIHAWNTRTADTELVDILEYYIEADAPVLPWVQEEAEKLLAKHRSKD
;
A
#
# COMPACT_ATOMS: atom_id res chain seq x y z
N MET A 1 23.96 13.62 3.28
CA MET A 1 22.89 12.60 3.37
C MET A 1 21.96 12.83 2.18
N ALA A 2 21.97 11.94 1.19
CA ALA A 2 21.18 12.15 -0.03
C ALA A 2 19.69 12.01 0.31
N ASN A 3 18.94 13.09 0.09
CA ASN A 3 17.49 13.12 0.22
C ASN A 3 16.94 12.25 -0.92
N LYS A 4 16.69 10.96 -0.67
CA LYS A 4 16.16 10.03 -1.67
C LYS A 4 14.75 10.50 -2.02
N GLU A 5 14.60 11.22 -3.12
CA GLU A 5 13.30 11.68 -3.59
C GLU A 5 12.41 10.46 -3.83
N VAL A 6 11.40 10.27 -2.97
CA VAL A 6 10.47 9.16 -3.09
C VAL A 6 9.60 9.42 -4.32
N THR A 7 9.88 8.69 -5.41
CA THR A 7 9.15 8.81 -6.67
C THR A 7 7.81 8.08 -6.54
N LEU A 8 6.74 8.73 -7.02
CA LEU A 8 5.39 8.18 -6.95
C LEU A 8 5.15 7.15 -8.08
N ALA A 9 4.72 5.95 -7.71
CA ALA A 9 4.41 4.89 -8.66
C ALA A 9 3.12 5.18 -9.45
N PRO A 10 2.98 4.62 -10.67
CA PRO A 10 1.74 4.66 -11.42
C PRO A 10 0.57 4.03 -10.66
N CYS A 11 -0.65 4.27 -11.16
CA CYS A 11 -1.85 3.69 -10.57
C CYS A 11 -1.90 2.16 -10.75
N PRO A 12 -2.08 1.38 -9.67
CA PRO A 12 -2.14 -0.09 -9.76
C PRO A 12 -3.35 -0.60 -10.55
N PHE A 13 -4.42 0.21 -10.67
CA PHE A 13 -5.67 -0.21 -11.28
C PHE A 13 -5.73 0.03 -12.78
N CYS A 14 -5.04 1.07 -13.28
CA CYS A 14 -5.11 1.46 -14.69
C CYS A 14 -3.77 1.82 -15.34
N GLY A 15 -2.66 1.80 -14.58
CA GLY A 15 -1.35 2.25 -15.04
C GLY A 15 -1.21 3.77 -15.24
N GLY A 16 -2.28 4.54 -15.01
CA GLY A 16 -2.31 5.99 -15.18
C GLY A 16 -1.44 6.75 -14.18
N LYS A 17 -1.19 8.04 -14.44
CA LYS A 17 -0.38 8.90 -13.56
C LYS A 17 -1.10 9.13 -12.22
N ALA A 18 -0.32 9.13 -11.14
CA ALA A 18 -0.78 9.45 -9.79
C ALA A 18 -0.25 10.81 -9.34
N ARG A 19 -0.95 11.46 -8.40
CA ARG A 19 -0.54 12.73 -7.79
C ARG A 19 -0.81 12.74 -6.28
N THR A 20 -0.01 13.48 -5.53
CA THR A 20 -0.26 13.74 -4.11
C THR A 20 -1.22 14.91 -3.94
N ARG A 21 -2.13 14.79 -2.98
CA ARG A 21 -3.05 15.83 -2.56
C ARG A 21 -3.08 15.97 -1.05
N THR A 22 -3.60 17.10 -0.59
CA THR A 22 -3.83 17.40 0.82
C THR A 22 -5.31 17.63 1.06
N THR A 23 -5.81 17.11 2.17
CA THR A 23 -7.12 17.49 2.71
C THR A 23 -6.95 18.09 4.09
N ARG A 24 -7.91 18.93 4.50
CA ARG A 24 -7.94 19.54 5.83
C ARG A 24 -9.28 19.24 6.47
N LYS A 25 -9.29 18.75 7.70
CA LYS A 25 -10.53 18.60 8.46
C LYS A 25 -11.04 20.00 8.84
N MET A 26 -12.31 20.29 8.54
CA MET A 26 -12.91 21.62 8.69
C MET A 26 -12.86 22.19 10.13
N ASN A 27 -12.65 21.35 11.15
CA ASN A 27 -12.78 21.73 12.56
C ASN A 27 -11.45 21.71 13.34
N THR A 28 -10.31 21.47 12.70
CA THR A 28 -9.01 21.40 13.36
C THR A 28 -7.92 21.96 12.45
N ASP A 29 -7.32 23.09 12.84
CA ASP A 29 -6.23 23.73 12.07
C ASP A 29 -4.98 22.85 11.90
N LYS A 30 -4.89 21.75 12.67
CA LYS A 30 -3.72 20.87 12.76
C LYS A 30 -3.83 19.58 11.95
N ASP A 31 -4.98 19.27 11.34
CA ASP A 31 -5.18 17.99 10.64
C ASP A 31 -5.07 18.14 9.11
N THR A 32 -3.91 18.59 8.64
CA THR A 32 -3.59 18.48 7.21
C THR A 32 -3.14 17.04 6.93
N ARG A 33 -3.87 16.32 6.08
CA ARG A 33 -3.56 14.93 5.72
C ARG A 33 -3.19 14.84 4.25
N TYR A 34 -2.19 14.04 3.94
CA TYR A 34 -1.74 13.75 2.58
C TYR A 34 -2.35 12.43 2.09
N TYR A 35 -2.74 12.42 0.83
CA TYR A 35 -3.21 11.23 0.14
C TYR A 35 -2.75 11.24 -1.32
N VAL A 36 -2.77 10.09 -1.97
CA VAL A 36 -2.48 9.94 -3.39
C VAL A 36 -3.77 9.63 -4.14
N GLU A 37 -3.94 10.23 -5.31
CA GLU A 37 -5.02 9.89 -6.25
C GLU A 37 -4.49 9.70 -7.68
N CYS A 38 -5.13 8.81 -8.42
CA CYS A 38 -4.93 8.67 -9.86
C CYS A 38 -5.64 9.79 -10.60
N ILE A 39 -4.98 10.35 -11.62
CA ILE A 39 -5.55 11.40 -12.47
C ILE A 39 -6.58 10.83 -13.46
N GLU A 40 -6.38 9.59 -13.90
CA GLU A 40 -7.17 8.96 -14.96
C GLU A 40 -8.43 8.28 -14.41
N CYS A 41 -8.27 7.38 -13.44
CA CYS A 41 -9.38 6.58 -12.90
C CYS A 41 -9.90 7.08 -11.55
N TYR A 42 -9.32 8.15 -11.00
CA TYR A 42 -9.71 8.77 -9.73
C TYR A 42 -9.62 7.86 -8.49
N SER A 43 -9.05 6.66 -8.62
CA SER A 43 -8.74 5.80 -7.48
C SER A 43 -7.79 6.52 -6.54
N SER A 44 -8.02 6.44 -5.23
CA SER A 44 -7.26 7.18 -4.23
C SER A 44 -6.94 6.35 -2.98
N SER A 45 -5.85 6.72 -2.31
CA SER A 45 -5.59 6.27 -0.94
C SER A 45 -6.55 6.99 0.00
N ASN A 46 -7.15 6.27 0.95
CA ASN A 46 -8.18 6.80 1.84
C ASN A 46 -7.62 7.89 2.76
N PRO A 47 -8.09 9.15 2.67
CA PRO A 47 -7.56 10.25 3.46
C PRO A 47 -8.15 10.36 4.89
N TRP A 48 -9.19 9.57 5.22
CA TRP A 48 -10.02 9.80 6.41
C TRP A 48 -10.04 8.67 7.43
N TYR A 49 -9.48 7.50 7.12
CA TYR A 49 -9.33 6.43 8.10
C TYR A 49 -7.94 6.51 8.72
N ASP A 50 -7.82 6.37 10.04
CA ASP A 50 -6.57 6.53 10.79
C ASP A 50 -5.43 5.62 10.29
N LEU A 51 -5.75 4.52 9.61
CA LEU A 51 -4.79 3.61 8.97
C LEU A 51 -4.27 4.11 7.60
N GLY A 52 -5.01 5.01 6.94
CA GLY A 52 -4.75 5.52 5.60
C GLY A 52 -4.30 6.98 5.52
N ALA A 53 -4.64 7.79 6.53
CA ALA A 53 -4.26 9.20 6.60
C ALA A 53 -2.76 9.33 6.91
N LYS A 54 -2.01 10.04 6.05
CA LYS A 54 -0.57 10.23 6.22
C LYS A 54 -0.26 11.68 6.54
N ASP A 55 0.60 11.89 7.54
CA ASP A 55 0.94 13.23 8.04
C ASP A 55 1.96 13.92 7.14
N THR A 56 2.65 13.15 6.31
CA THR A 56 3.60 13.66 5.33
C THR A 56 3.31 13.16 3.91
N LYS A 57 3.72 13.97 2.93
CA LYS A 57 3.72 13.60 1.51
C LYS A 57 4.51 12.31 1.25
N ALA A 58 5.64 12.12 1.93
CA ALA A 58 6.51 10.96 1.74
C ALA A 58 5.83 9.65 2.19
N GLU A 59 5.15 9.67 3.33
CA GLU A 59 4.37 8.52 3.81
C GLU A 59 3.20 8.18 2.89
N ALA A 60 2.53 9.19 2.32
CA ALA A 60 1.45 8.98 1.35
C ALA A 60 1.98 8.29 0.08
N ILE A 61 3.14 8.73 -0.41
CA ILE A 61 3.80 8.11 -1.57
C ILE A 61 4.25 6.69 -1.21
N HIS A 62 4.86 6.49 -0.04
CA HIS A 62 5.32 5.18 0.40
C HIS A 62 4.16 4.19 0.48
N ALA A 63 3.07 4.56 1.15
CA ALA A 63 1.87 3.73 1.27
C ALA A 63 1.22 3.42 -0.09
N TRP A 64 1.21 4.37 -1.02
CA TRP A 64 0.74 4.12 -2.39
C TRP A 64 1.63 3.11 -3.13
N ASN A 65 2.95 3.25 -2.99
CA ASN A 65 3.93 2.37 -3.62
C ASN A 65 4.03 0.99 -2.95
N THR A 66 3.64 0.84 -1.69
CA THR A 66 3.60 -0.46 -1.00
C THR A 66 2.31 -1.22 -1.28
N ARG A 67 1.21 -0.54 -1.60
CA ARG A 67 -0.02 -1.21 -2.08
C ARG A 67 0.20 -2.06 -3.34
N THR A 68 1.19 -1.70 -4.15
CA THR A 68 1.61 -2.49 -5.33
C THR A 68 2.54 -3.65 -5.00
N ALA A 69 3.06 -3.71 -3.78
CA ALA A 69 3.93 -4.80 -3.36
C ALA A 69 3.10 -5.82 -2.59
N ASP A 70 3.13 -7.06 -3.07
CA ASP A 70 2.54 -8.28 -2.50
C ASP A 70 2.97 -8.59 -1.03
N THR A 71 3.54 -7.63 -0.31
CA THR A 71 4.18 -7.78 1.00
C THR A 71 3.17 -8.07 2.11
N GLU A 72 1.96 -7.50 2.04
CA GLU A 72 0.92 -7.78 3.04
C GLU A 72 0.48 -9.25 3.00
N LEU A 73 0.49 -9.91 1.84
CA LEU A 73 0.11 -11.32 1.77
C LEU A 73 1.18 -12.23 2.36
N VAL A 74 2.46 -11.93 2.14
CA VAL A 74 3.55 -12.77 2.66
C VAL A 74 3.62 -12.69 4.18
N ASP A 75 3.59 -11.48 4.76
CA ASP A 75 3.66 -11.30 6.22
C ASP A 75 2.42 -11.86 6.93
N ILE A 76 1.24 -11.72 6.31
CA ILE A 76 0.00 -12.32 6.80
C ILE A 76 0.09 -13.85 6.74
N LEU A 77 0.56 -14.43 5.62
CA LEU A 77 0.70 -15.87 5.47
C LEU A 77 1.74 -16.45 6.43
N GLU A 78 2.88 -15.79 6.64
CA GLU A 78 3.89 -16.20 7.61
C GLU A 78 3.32 -16.21 9.04
N TYR A 79 2.59 -15.17 9.45
CA TYR A 79 1.92 -15.14 10.75
C TYR A 79 0.93 -16.29 10.95
N TYR A 80 0.12 -16.64 9.95
CA TYR A 80 -0.85 -17.74 10.05
C TYR A 80 -0.20 -19.12 10.06
N ILE A 81 0.95 -19.29 9.38
CA ILE A 81 1.74 -20.52 9.42
C ILE A 81 2.40 -20.69 10.80
N GLU A 82 2.95 -19.61 11.38
CA GLU A 82 3.59 -19.65 12.71
C GLU A 82 2.57 -19.86 13.86
N ALA A 83 1.34 -19.39 13.69
CA ALA A 83 0.29 -19.49 14.70
C ALA A 83 -0.39 -20.88 14.79
N ASP A 84 0.02 -21.86 13.96
CA ASP A 84 -0.64 -23.18 13.79
C ASP A 84 -2.17 -23.04 13.62
N ALA A 85 -2.59 -21.92 13.03
CA ALA A 85 -3.98 -21.64 12.76
C ALA A 85 -4.42 -22.55 11.60
N PRO A 86 -5.66 -23.09 11.61
CA PRO A 86 -6.16 -23.88 10.50
C PRO A 86 -6.32 -22.97 9.28
N VAL A 87 -5.25 -22.87 8.48
CA VAL A 87 -5.26 -22.25 7.17
C VAL A 87 -6.18 -23.11 6.31
N LEU A 88 -7.24 -22.51 5.77
CA LEU A 88 -8.15 -23.25 4.89
C LEU A 88 -7.35 -23.82 3.71
N PRO A 89 -7.61 -25.07 3.25
CA PRO A 89 -6.77 -25.74 2.25
C PRO A 89 -6.53 -24.93 0.96
N TRP A 90 -7.49 -24.09 0.56
CA TRP A 90 -7.38 -23.22 -0.62
C TRP A 90 -6.43 -22.02 -0.43
N VAL A 91 -6.18 -21.59 0.81
CA VAL A 91 -5.23 -20.52 1.15
C VAL A 91 -3.79 -21.04 1.06
N GLN A 92 -3.57 -22.30 1.46
CA GLN A 92 -2.24 -22.93 1.41
C GLN A 92 -1.75 -23.11 -0.04
N GLU A 93 -2.62 -23.53 -0.95
CA GLU A 93 -2.27 -23.68 -2.37
C GLU A 93 -1.90 -22.34 -3.04
N GLU A 94 -2.63 -21.26 -2.74
CA GLU A 94 -2.33 -19.91 -3.24
C GLU A 94 -1.02 -19.37 -2.65
N ALA A 95 -0.77 -19.60 -1.37
CA ALA A 95 0.47 -19.23 -0.70
C ALA A 95 1.70 -19.90 -1.33
N GLU A 96 1.63 -21.21 -1.57
CA GLU A 96 2.71 -21.98 -2.20
C GLU A 96 3.00 -21.51 -3.64
N LYS A 97 1.96 -21.18 -4.43
CA LYS A 97 2.11 -20.61 -5.77
C LYS A 97 2.81 -19.25 -5.75
N LEU A 98 2.44 -18.38 -4.80
CA LEU A 98 3.07 -17.07 -4.63
C LEU A 98 4.54 -17.20 -4.21
N LEU A 99 4.84 -18.06 -3.24
CA LEU A 99 6.20 -18.33 -2.78
C LEU A 99 7.09 -18.92 -3.89
N ALA A 100 6.57 -19.83 -4.71
CA ALA A 100 7.31 -20.41 -5.85
C ALA A 100 7.62 -19.37 -6.94
N LYS A 101 6.71 -18.43 -7.18
CA LYS A 101 6.90 -17.30 -8.12
C LYS A 101 7.96 -16.31 -7.64
N HIS A 102 8.12 -16.13 -6.33
CA HIS A 102 9.15 -15.27 -5.76
C HIS A 102 10.54 -15.92 -5.72
N ARG A 103 10.65 -17.24 -5.46
CA ARG A 103 11.92 -17.98 -5.41
C ARG A 103 12.58 -18.27 -6.77
N SER A 104 11.86 -18.04 -7.87
CA SER A 104 12.35 -18.27 -9.24
C SER A 104 12.99 -17.04 -9.89
N LYS A 105 13.19 -15.96 -9.12
CA LYS A 105 13.84 -14.72 -9.58
C LYS A 105 15.27 -14.51 -9.05
N ASP A 106 15.83 -15.50 -8.36
CA ASP A 106 17.25 -15.55 -7.95
C ASP A 106 18.10 -16.36 -8.94
#